data_AF-A0A3P3Z900-F1
#
_entry.id   AF-A0A3P3Z900-F1
#
_cell.length_a   1.000
_cell.length_b   1.000
_cell.length_c   1.000
_cell.angle_alpha   90.00
_cell.angle_beta   90.00
_cell.angle_gamma   90.00
#
_symmetry.space_group_name_H-M   'P 1'
#
loop_
_entity.id
_entity.type
_entity.pdbx_description
1 polymer ?
#
loop_
_entity_poly.entity_id
_entity_poly.type
_entity_poly.pdbx_seq_one_letter_code
_entity_poly.pdbx_strand_id
1 'polypeptide(L)'
;MLRVTHLGLAAALLLLVFVAVLSVSAAEETVTYYGRLQMPPAYLRHPDCFQDLNNIQPGSVLLYNGQHHFVVPTARDGTFSVYKLPYGTYILQAEYHDFAFPTVRVEVMYRETSGGNHEPFIRTLANDYPVNQLEGSGLDEESPAVIPISAYHSYYIPRQQMDLVSLLKSPMVIMLLISALLMGLLKLFPEEELRESQKVTREWQKNLVQRMSTNNPDAAKRRTITK
;
A
#
# COMPACT_ATOMS: atom_id res chain seq x y z
N MET A 1 -29.62 22.08 -70.03
CA MET A 1 -29.38 23.43 -69.47
C MET A 1 -29.82 23.45 -68.02
N LEU A 2 -28.93 23.15 -67.06
CA LEU A 2 -29.23 23.27 -65.63
C LEU A 2 -29.05 24.74 -65.21
N ARG A 3 -30.14 25.41 -64.81
CA ARG A 3 -30.08 26.72 -64.14
C ARG A 3 -29.58 26.51 -62.72
N VAL A 4 -28.27 26.65 -62.52
CA VAL A 4 -27.67 26.72 -61.20
C VAL A 4 -28.08 28.06 -60.58
N THR A 5 -28.95 28.01 -59.58
CA THR A 5 -29.36 29.20 -58.82
C THR A 5 -28.20 29.64 -57.93
N HIS A 6 -27.91 30.94 -57.88
CA HIS A 6 -26.82 31.50 -57.06
C HIS A 6 -26.89 31.08 -55.58
N LEU A 7 -28.08 30.77 -55.08
CA LEU A 7 -28.31 30.26 -53.73
C LEU A 7 -27.74 28.85 -53.50
N GLY A 8 -27.86 27.96 -54.48
CA GLY A 8 -27.32 26.59 -54.41
C GLY A 8 -25.79 26.57 -54.48
N LEU A 9 -25.20 27.50 -55.22
CA LEU A 9 -23.75 27.67 -55.30
C LEU A 9 -23.16 28.18 -53.97
N ALA A 10 -23.83 29.14 -53.31
CA ALA A 10 -23.43 29.64 -52.00
C ALA A 10 -23.53 28.57 -50.90
N ALA A 11 -24.61 27.77 -50.90
CA ALA A 11 -24.79 26.67 -49.95
C ALA A 11 -23.73 25.57 -50.13
N ALA A 12 -23.39 25.22 -51.38
CA ALA A 12 -22.33 24.27 -51.67
C ALA A 12 -20.95 24.77 -51.22
N LEU A 13 -20.66 26.07 -51.41
CA LEU A 13 -19.41 26.69 -50.98
C LEU A 13 -19.28 26.72 -49.45
N LEU A 14 -20.38 27.01 -48.73
CA LEU A 14 -20.42 27.00 -47.28
C LEU A 14 -20.24 25.59 -46.71
N LEU A 15 -20.84 24.57 -47.35
CA LEU A 15 -20.66 23.17 -46.99
C LEU A 15 -19.22 22.70 -47.24
N LEU A 16 -18.59 23.15 -48.33
CA LEU A 16 -17.20 22.85 -48.65
C LEU A 16 -16.23 23.52 -47.66
N VAL A 17 -16.52 24.76 -47.24
CA VAL A 17 -15.78 25.44 -46.16
C VAL A 17 -15.97 24.71 -44.83
N PHE A 18 -17.18 24.25 -44.51
CA PHE A 18 -17.43 23.51 -43.27
C PHE A 18 -16.71 22.15 -43.25
N VAL A 19 -16.68 21.45 -44.39
CA VAL A 19 -15.90 20.20 -44.56
C VAL A 19 -14.40 20.46 -44.48
N ALA A 20 -13.91 21.56 -45.06
CA ALA A 20 -12.50 21.94 -44.97
C ALA A 20 -12.09 22.30 -43.53
N VAL A 21 -12.93 23.03 -42.79
CA VAL A 21 -12.71 23.37 -41.37
C VAL A 21 -12.76 22.12 -40.49
N LEU A 22 -13.64 21.16 -40.77
CA LEU A 22 -13.68 19.86 -40.07
C LEU A 22 -12.46 18.98 -40.40
N SER A 23 -11.87 19.14 -41.58
CA SER A 23 -10.67 18.39 -42.01
C SER A 23 -9.38 18.98 -41.42
N VAL A 24 -9.41 20.22 -40.92
CA VAL A 24 -8.38 20.81 -40.06
C VAL A 24 -8.65 20.40 -38.59
N SER A 25 -9.17 19.19 -38.37
CA SER A 25 -8.98 18.53 -37.09
C SER A 25 -7.52 18.08 -37.05
N ALA A 26 -6.77 18.69 -36.14
CA ALA A 26 -5.34 18.58 -35.97
C ALA A 26 -4.80 17.17 -36.27
N ALA A 27 -3.86 17.06 -37.19
CA ALA A 27 -2.95 15.92 -37.22
C ALA A 27 -2.12 16.00 -35.94
N GLU A 28 -2.63 15.40 -34.86
CA GLU A 28 -1.85 15.25 -33.63
C GLU A 28 -0.67 14.35 -33.96
N GLU A 29 0.53 14.91 -33.83
CA GLU A 29 1.73 14.12 -33.89
C GLU A 29 1.69 13.13 -32.70
N THR A 30 1.75 11.84 -33.03
CA THR A 30 1.62 10.75 -32.06
C THR A 30 2.84 9.84 -32.12
N VAL A 31 3.17 9.27 -30.98
CA VAL A 31 4.36 8.42 -30.77
C VAL A 31 3.91 7.07 -30.22
N THR A 32 4.69 6.02 -30.42
CA THR A 32 4.45 4.73 -29.76
C THR A 32 5.36 4.64 -28.54
N TYR A 33 4.78 4.28 -27.39
CA TYR A 33 5.52 4.10 -26.15
C TYR A 33 5.70 2.62 -25.86
N TYR A 34 6.95 2.20 -25.65
CA TYR A 34 7.33 0.84 -25.31
C TYR A 34 7.78 0.78 -23.85
N GLY A 35 7.17 -0.11 -23.09
CA GLY A 35 7.51 -0.32 -21.69
C GLY A 35 7.65 -1.80 -21.34
N ARG A 36 8.40 -2.06 -20.28
CA ARG A 36 8.60 -3.38 -19.73
C ARG A 36 8.53 -3.36 -18.21
N LEU A 37 7.59 -4.11 -17.66
CA LEU A 37 7.47 -4.35 -16.23
C LEU A 37 8.46 -5.45 -15.83
N GLN A 38 9.32 -5.17 -14.86
CA GLN A 38 10.36 -6.10 -14.42
C GLN A 38 9.78 -7.18 -13.51
N MET A 39 9.28 -8.27 -14.08
CA MET A 39 8.76 -9.41 -13.31
C MET A 39 9.88 -10.20 -12.61
N PRO A 40 9.61 -10.83 -11.44
CA PRO A 40 10.61 -11.66 -10.78
C PRO A 40 10.87 -12.91 -11.63
N PRO A 41 12.13 -13.28 -11.90
CA PRO A 41 12.44 -14.42 -12.75
C PRO A 41 11.97 -15.75 -12.16
N ALA A 42 11.81 -15.82 -10.82
CA ALA A 42 11.26 -16.99 -10.15
C ALA A 42 9.78 -17.24 -10.51
N TYR A 43 9.00 -16.17 -10.66
CA TYR A 43 7.59 -16.26 -11.06
C TYR A 43 7.45 -16.78 -12.49
N LEU A 44 8.25 -16.23 -13.41
CA LEU A 44 8.23 -16.64 -14.83
C LEU A 44 8.63 -18.12 -15.05
N ARG A 45 9.42 -18.69 -14.13
CA ARG A 45 9.85 -20.10 -14.18
C ARG A 45 8.86 -21.06 -13.51
N HIS A 46 7.91 -20.55 -12.72
CA HIS A 46 6.97 -21.39 -11.99
C HIS A 46 5.95 -22.05 -12.94
N PRO A 47 5.64 -23.36 -12.81
CA PRO A 47 4.68 -24.04 -13.68
C PRO A 47 3.29 -23.40 -13.65
N ASP A 48 2.87 -22.88 -12.49
CA ASP A 48 1.59 -22.19 -12.34
C ASP A 48 1.44 -20.95 -13.22
N CYS A 49 2.55 -20.31 -13.61
CA CYS A 49 2.54 -19.17 -14.53
C CYS A 49 2.11 -19.57 -15.96
N PHE A 50 2.17 -20.86 -16.31
CA PHE A 50 1.75 -21.39 -17.60
C PHE A 50 0.29 -21.88 -17.60
N GLN A 51 -0.37 -21.90 -16.45
CA GLN A 51 -1.71 -22.45 -16.33
C GLN A 51 -2.74 -21.33 -16.49
N ASP A 52 -3.54 -21.40 -17.56
CA ASP A 52 -4.52 -20.36 -17.90
C ASP A 52 -5.53 -20.09 -16.76
N LEU A 53 -5.82 -21.10 -15.94
CA LEU A 53 -6.70 -20.97 -14.77
C LEU A 53 -6.13 -20.08 -13.67
N ASN A 54 -4.81 -19.99 -13.54
CA ASN A 54 -4.18 -19.12 -12.54
C ASN A 54 -3.97 -17.70 -13.07
N ASN A 55 -4.10 -17.50 -14.39
CA ASN A 55 -4.02 -16.19 -15.03
C ASN A 55 -5.41 -15.55 -15.16
N ILE A 56 -6.15 -15.49 -14.03
CA ILE A 56 -7.56 -15.05 -13.98
C ILE A 56 -7.70 -13.57 -14.42
N GLN A 57 -6.62 -12.80 -14.34
CA GLN A 57 -6.53 -11.45 -14.89
C GLN A 57 -5.13 -11.21 -15.49
N PRO A 58 -4.99 -11.14 -16.83
CA PRO A 58 -3.75 -10.68 -17.43
C PRO A 58 -3.50 -9.25 -16.96
N GLY A 59 -2.28 -8.95 -16.52
CA GLY A 59 -1.96 -7.61 -16.04
C GLY A 59 -2.20 -6.57 -17.12
N SER A 60 -2.66 -5.40 -16.72
CA SER A 60 -2.90 -4.27 -17.63
C SER A 60 -2.10 -3.06 -17.18
N VAL A 61 -1.72 -2.24 -18.14
CA VAL A 61 -1.13 -0.92 -17.88
C VAL A 61 -2.16 0.12 -18.26
N LEU A 62 -2.47 0.97 -17.29
CA LEU A 62 -3.28 2.14 -17.43
C LEU A 62 -2.37 3.35 -17.62
N LEU A 63 -2.54 4.07 -18.72
CA LEU A 63 -1.85 5.32 -18.99
C LEU A 63 -2.90 6.41 -19.20
N TYR A 64 -2.89 7.42 -18.32
CA TYR A 64 -3.94 8.44 -18.34
C TYR A 64 -3.42 9.85 -18.11
N ASN A 65 -4.16 10.80 -18.65
CA ASN A 65 -4.07 12.24 -18.45
C ASN A 65 -5.52 12.76 -18.31
N GLY A 66 -5.73 14.04 -18.01
CA GLY A 66 -7.06 14.64 -17.97
C GLY A 66 -7.83 14.61 -19.30
N GLN A 67 -7.16 14.36 -20.43
CA GLN A 67 -7.76 14.32 -21.77
C GLN A 67 -7.80 12.92 -22.40
N HIS A 68 -6.79 12.09 -22.14
CA HIS A 68 -6.59 10.81 -22.82
C HIS A 68 -6.47 9.69 -21.80
N HIS A 69 -7.01 8.52 -22.15
CA HIS A 69 -7.04 7.34 -21.30
C HIS A 69 -6.80 6.09 -22.14
N PHE A 70 -5.69 5.41 -21.88
CA PHE A 70 -5.26 4.21 -22.57
C PHE A 70 -5.16 3.04 -21.60
N VAL A 71 -5.75 1.91 -21.95
CA VAL A 71 -5.63 0.65 -21.22
C VAL A 71 -5.04 -0.37 -22.17
N VAL A 72 -3.87 -0.89 -21.83
CA VAL A 72 -3.11 -1.82 -22.68
C VAL A 72 -2.84 -3.11 -21.91
N PRO A 73 -3.15 -4.29 -22.47
CA PRO A 73 -2.77 -5.55 -21.85
C PRO A 73 -1.25 -5.72 -21.92
N THR A 74 -0.69 -6.33 -20.88
CA THR A 74 0.73 -6.67 -20.85
C THR A 74 0.94 -8.10 -21.34
N ALA A 75 2.04 -8.31 -22.05
CA ALA A 75 2.52 -9.64 -22.36
C ALA A 75 3.05 -10.33 -21.09
N ARG A 76 3.23 -11.65 -21.17
CA ARG A 76 3.63 -12.48 -20.03
C ARG A 76 4.99 -12.11 -19.43
N ASP A 77 5.90 -11.63 -20.26
CA ASP A 77 7.23 -11.14 -19.87
C ASP A 77 7.19 -9.73 -19.26
N GLY A 78 6.00 -9.14 -19.15
CA GLY A 78 5.76 -7.79 -18.65
C GLY A 78 5.91 -6.70 -19.71
N THR A 79 6.13 -7.04 -20.99
CA THR A 79 6.25 -6.04 -22.06
C THR A 79 4.88 -5.50 -22.48
N PHE A 80 4.84 -4.23 -22.88
CA PHE A 80 3.62 -3.60 -23.41
C PHE A 80 3.98 -2.46 -24.37
N SER A 81 3.07 -2.19 -25.30
CA SER A 81 3.21 -1.15 -26.31
C SER A 81 1.94 -0.30 -26.37
N VAL A 82 2.06 1.00 -26.12
CA VAL A 82 0.97 1.98 -26.23
C VAL A 82 1.12 2.70 -27.57
N TYR A 83 0.21 2.44 -28.49
CA TYR A 83 0.21 3.07 -29.81
C TYR A 83 -0.50 4.41 -29.80
N LYS A 84 -0.06 5.31 -30.70
CA LYS A 84 -0.69 6.62 -30.96
C LYS A 84 -0.83 7.49 -29.71
N LEU A 85 0.23 7.55 -28.90
CA LEU A 85 0.31 8.39 -27.72
C LEU A 85 0.60 9.85 -28.14
N PRO A 86 -0.31 10.80 -27.88
CA PRO A 86 -0.05 12.20 -28.20
C PRO A 86 0.95 12.82 -27.21
N TYR A 87 1.59 13.92 -27.60
CA TYR A 87 2.50 14.64 -26.72
C TYR A 87 1.81 15.15 -25.45
N GLY A 88 2.50 15.07 -24.32
CA GLY A 88 1.97 15.47 -23.02
C GLY A 88 2.55 14.67 -21.86
N THR A 89 2.05 14.95 -20.66
CA THR A 89 2.42 14.24 -19.44
C THR A 89 1.31 13.28 -19.06
N TYR A 90 1.68 12.03 -18.81
CA TYR A 90 0.80 10.95 -18.43
C TYR A 90 1.22 10.34 -17.10
N ILE A 91 0.25 9.79 -16.40
CA ILE A 91 0.47 8.91 -15.25
C ILE A 91 0.23 7.49 -15.72
N LEU A 92 1.24 6.65 -15.49
CA LEU A 92 1.24 5.23 -15.78
C LEU A 92 1.07 4.47 -14.46
N GLN A 93 0.08 3.58 -14.44
CA GLN A 93 -0.19 2.66 -13.34
C GLN A 93 -0.32 1.25 -13.92
N ALA A 94 0.48 0.31 -13.41
CA ALA A 94 0.34 -1.09 -13.76
C ALA A 94 -0.57 -1.80 -12.75
N GLU A 95 -1.54 -2.54 -13.27
CA GLU A 95 -2.53 -3.29 -12.51
C GLU A 95 -2.21 -4.78 -12.59
N TYR A 96 -1.77 -5.33 -11.47
CA TYR A 96 -1.43 -6.74 -11.31
C TYR A 96 -1.99 -7.26 -9.98
N HIS A 97 -2.35 -8.55 -9.96
CA HIS A 97 -2.86 -9.21 -8.77
C HIS A 97 -1.73 -9.48 -7.76
N ASP A 98 -0.65 -10.14 -8.17
CA ASP A 98 0.40 -10.54 -7.21
C ASP A 98 1.46 -9.45 -6.95
N PHE A 99 1.66 -8.55 -7.90
CA PHE A 99 2.74 -7.57 -7.87
C PHE A 99 2.21 -6.14 -7.79
N ALA A 100 2.85 -5.33 -6.95
CA ALA A 100 2.64 -3.90 -6.87
C ALA A 100 3.78 -3.17 -7.58
N PHE A 101 3.42 -2.33 -8.54
CA PHE A 101 4.34 -1.47 -9.27
C PHE A 101 4.22 -0.03 -8.78
N PRO A 102 5.32 0.74 -8.80
CA PRO A 102 5.25 2.17 -8.50
C PRO A 102 4.43 2.88 -9.57
N THR A 103 3.78 3.98 -9.19
CA THR A 103 3.21 4.90 -10.18
C THR A 103 4.34 5.61 -10.91
N VAL A 104 4.20 5.78 -12.22
CA VAL A 104 5.26 6.32 -13.07
C VAL A 104 4.71 7.51 -13.84
N ARG A 105 5.45 8.61 -13.89
CA ARG A 105 5.14 9.76 -14.74
C ARG A 105 5.87 9.58 -16.07
N VAL A 106 5.11 9.59 -17.17
CA VAL A 106 5.63 9.51 -18.52
C VAL A 106 5.46 10.87 -19.18
N GLU A 107 6.56 11.52 -19.53
CA GLU A 107 6.57 12.81 -20.22
C GLU A 107 6.96 12.58 -21.68
N VAL A 108 6.01 12.82 -22.59
CA VAL A 108 6.19 12.73 -24.04
C VAL A 108 6.38 14.14 -24.57
N MET A 109 7.60 14.45 -25.02
CA MET A 109 8.02 15.77 -25.47
C MET A 109 8.67 15.67 -26.84
N TYR A 110 8.79 16.79 -27.56
CA TYR A 110 9.64 16.87 -28.75
C TYR A 110 10.93 17.63 -28.40
N ARG A 111 12.03 17.25 -29.04
CA ARG A 111 13.30 17.97 -29.01
C ARG A 111 13.53 18.60 -30.38
N GLU A 112 13.76 19.91 -30.40
CA GLU A 112 14.21 20.60 -31.61
C GLU A 112 15.69 20.28 -31.85
N THR A 113 15.97 19.58 -32.95
CA THR A 113 17.34 19.34 -33.41
C THR A 113 17.84 20.55 -34.22
N SER A 114 19.15 20.80 -34.24
CA SER A 114 19.78 21.97 -34.88
C SER A 114 19.46 22.16 -36.38
N GLY A 115 18.82 21.18 -37.02
CA GLY A 115 18.31 21.25 -38.40
C GLY A 115 16.83 21.64 -38.53
N GLY A 116 16.15 22.06 -37.45
CA GLY A 116 14.73 22.41 -37.47
C GLY A 116 13.77 21.21 -37.50
N ASN A 117 14.29 20.00 -37.32
CA ASN A 117 13.48 18.78 -37.23
C ASN A 117 13.07 18.54 -35.77
N HIS A 118 11.82 18.13 -35.56
CA HIS A 118 11.30 17.72 -34.26
C HIS A 118 11.53 16.21 -34.09
N GLU A 119 12.27 15.83 -33.07
CA GLU A 119 12.50 14.43 -32.71
C GLU A 119 11.69 14.09 -31.45
N PRO A 120 10.89 13.01 -31.45
CA PRO A 120 10.16 12.61 -30.26
C PRO A 120 11.12 12.16 -29.16
N PHE A 121 10.87 12.60 -27.93
CA PHE A 121 11.66 12.28 -26.75
C PHE A 121 10.74 11.93 -25.60
N ILE A 122 10.90 10.74 -25.02
CA ILE A 122 10.10 10.28 -23.90
C ILE A 122 10.98 10.18 -22.66
N ARG A 123 10.50 10.74 -21.55
CA ARG A 123 11.12 10.64 -20.24
C ARG A 123 10.19 9.91 -19.28
N THR A 124 10.70 8.83 -18.70
CA THR A 124 9.97 8.01 -17.73
C THR A 124 10.55 8.25 -16.33
N LEU A 125 9.72 8.72 -15.40
CA LEU A 125 10.10 9.11 -14.04
C LEU A 125 9.29 8.30 -13.02
N ALA A 126 9.94 7.72 -12.02
CA ALA A 126 9.24 7.12 -10.89
C ALA A 126 8.58 8.22 -10.05
N ASN A 127 7.30 8.10 -9.76
CA ASN A 127 6.54 9.05 -8.93
C ASN A 127 6.67 8.72 -7.43
N ASP A 128 7.89 8.38 -7.01
CA ASP A 128 8.25 8.14 -5.61
C ASP A 128 9.22 9.24 -5.13
N TYR A 129 9.44 9.36 -3.83
CA TYR A 129 10.42 10.28 -3.27
C TYR A 129 11.72 9.55 -2.90
N PRO A 130 12.88 9.89 -3.51
CA PRO A 130 13.12 10.94 -4.50
C PRO A 130 12.70 10.53 -5.93
N VAL A 131 12.31 11.52 -6.74
CA VAL A 131 11.93 11.32 -8.14
C VAL A 131 13.16 10.91 -8.94
N ASN A 132 13.19 9.67 -9.40
CA ASN A 132 14.29 9.09 -10.17
C ASN A 132 13.85 8.81 -11.60
N GLN A 133 14.76 9.05 -12.56
CA GLN A 133 14.55 8.64 -13.94
C GLN A 133 14.72 7.13 -14.05
N LEU A 134 13.75 6.45 -14.66
CA LEU A 134 13.80 5.02 -14.91
C LEU A 134 14.71 4.71 -16.11
N GLU A 135 15.18 3.47 -16.17
CA GLU A 135 16.03 2.99 -17.26
C GLU A 135 15.22 2.85 -18.56
N GLY A 136 15.85 3.14 -19.70
CA GLY A 136 15.25 3.06 -21.02
C GLY A 136 14.57 4.36 -21.48
N SER A 137 14.55 4.57 -22.79
CA SER A 137 13.89 5.74 -23.38
C SER A 137 12.40 5.50 -23.60
N GLY A 138 11.99 4.26 -23.84
CA GLY A 138 10.61 3.89 -24.18
C GLY A 138 10.13 4.37 -25.54
N LEU A 139 11.03 4.89 -26.37
CA LEU A 139 10.74 5.32 -27.75
C LEU A 139 10.88 4.16 -28.74
N ASP A 140 11.90 3.33 -28.54
CA ASP A 140 12.23 2.20 -29.40
C ASP A 140 11.99 0.87 -28.67
N GLU A 141 11.72 -0.19 -29.43
CA GLU A 141 11.50 -1.54 -28.90
C GLU A 141 12.80 -2.12 -28.30
N GLU A 142 13.96 -1.72 -28.80
CA GLU A 142 15.27 -2.13 -28.30
C GLU A 142 15.62 -1.51 -26.93
N SER A 143 15.00 -0.37 -26.59
CA SER A 143 15.25 0.38 -25.34
C SER A 143 13.93 0.74 -24.64
N PRO A 144 13.14 -0.28 -24.22
CA PRO A 144 11.87 -0.06 -23.55
C PRO A 144 12.09 0.55 -22.16
N ALA A 145 11.13 1.32 -21.68
CA ALA A 145 11.17 1.85 -20.32
C ALA A 145 11.00 0.72 -19.30
N VAL A 146 11.99 0.49 -18.44
CA VAL A 146 11.99 -0.61 -17.46
C VAL A 146 11.42 -0.12 -16.14
N ILE A 147 10.32 -0.72 -15.71
CA ILE A 147 9.62 -0.36 -14.47
C ILE A 147 9.85 -1.47 -13.43
N PRO A 148 10.58 -1.20 -12.33
CA PRO A 148 10.86 -2.20 -11.30
C PRO A 148 9.63 -2.51 -10.45
N ILE A 149 9.61 -3.69 -9.84
CA ILE A 149 8.61 -4.04 -8.81
C ILE A 149 8.88 -3.26 -7.54
N SER A 150 7.81 -2.73 -6.95
CA SER A 150 7.84 -2.06 -5.65
C SER A 150 7.58 -3.05 -4.51
N ALA A 151 6.51 -3.85 -4.60
CA ALA A 151 6.13 -4.79 -3.56
C ALA A 151 5.32 -5.98 -4.10
N TYR A 152 4.96 -6.91 -3.21
CA TYR A 152 4.04 -8.01 -3.49
C TYR A 152 2.73 -7.76 -2.74
N HIS A 153 1.59 -8.04 -3.36
CA HIS A 153 0.30 -7.89 -2.71
C HIS A 153 0.07 -9.04 -1.71
N SER A 154 0.03 -8.72 -0.42
CA SER A 154 -0.35 -9.66 0.63
C SER A 154 -1.83 -9.52 0.98
N TYR A 155 -2.69 -10.25 0.29
CA TYR A 155 -4.14 -10.21 0.56
C TYR A 155 -4.54 -10.90 1.86
N TYR A 156 -3.70 -11.82 2.35
CA TYR A 156 -3.98 -12.61 3.53
C TYR A 156 -3.13 -12.16 4.70
N ILE A 157 -3.80 -11.93 5.83
CA ILE A 157 -3.13 -11.74 7.10
C ILE A 157 -2.97 -13.14 7.73
N PRO A 158 -1.74 -13.56 8.07
CA PRO A 158 -1.55 -14.87 8.69
C PRO A 158 -2.31 -14.92 10.02
N ARG A 159 -2.95 -16.06 10.30
CA ARG A 159 -3.61 -16.26 11.59
C ARG A 159 -2.57 -16.19 12.70
N GLN A 160 -2.93 -15.55 13.82
CA GLN A 160 -2.10 -15.56 15.02
C GLN A 160 -1.90 -17.01 15.45
N GLN A 161 -0.66 -17.50 15.31
CA GLN A 161 -0.29 -18.82 15.82
C GLN A 161 -0.21 -18.72 17.34
N MET A 162 -0.84 -19.65 18.05
CA MET A 162 -0.67 -19.74 19.49
C MET A 162 0.72 -20.31 19.77
N ASP A 163 1.69 -19.43 19.96
CA ASP A 163 2.99 -19.82 20.49
C ASP A 163 2.83 -20.10 21.99
N LEU A 164 3.13 -21.34 22.42
CA LEU A 164 3.07 -21.72 23.82
C LEU A 164 3.99 -20.83 24.68
N VAL A 165 5.10 -20.37 24.10
CA VAL A 165 6.02 -19.44 24.76
C VAL A 165 5.38 -18.05 24.89
N SER A 166 4.63 -17.58 23.89
CA SER A 166 3.89 -16.32 23.99
C SER A 166 2.76 -16.40 25.01
N LEU A 167 2.13 -17.58 25.16
CA LEU A 167 1.09 -17.83 26.16
C LEU A 167 1.67 -17.81 27.58
N LEU A 168 2.84 -18.40 27.81
CA LEU A 168 3.55 -18.34 29.10
C LEU A 168 4.03 -16.92 29.46
N LYS A 169 4.30 -16.07 28.46
CA LYS A 169 4.62 -14.64 28.65
C LYS A 169 3.40 -13.77 28.93
N SER A 170 2.19 -14.31 28.81
CA SER A 170 0.97 -13.56 29.11
C SER A 170 0.90 -13.24 30.61
N PRO A 171 0.72 -11.95 31.00
CA PRO A 171 0.68 -11.56 32.40
C PRO A 171 -0.45 -12.28 33.16
N MET A 172 -1.54 -12.62 32.48
CA MET A 172 -2.64 -13.38 33.07
C MET A 172 -2.21 -14.80 33.44
N VAL A 173 -1.45 -15.47 32.56
CA VAL A 173 -0.97 -16.84 32.78
C VAL A 173 0.13 -16.86 33.84
N ILE A 174 1.02 -15.87 33.85
CA ILE A 174 2.05 -15.72 34.89
C ILE A 174 1.41 -15.58 36.27
N MET A 175 0.41 -14.70 36.41
CA MET A 175 -0.28 -14.51 37.70
C MET A 175 -1.04 -15.78 38.14
N LEU A 176 -1.60 -16.52 37.20
CA LEU A 176 -2.23 -17.81 37.48
C LEU A 176 -1.21 -18.84 37.99
N LEU A 177 -0.05 -18.96 37.33
CA LEU A 177 1.00 -19.90 37.75
C LEU A 177 1.60 -19.52 39.11
N ILE A 178 1.84 -18.24 39.36
CA ILE A 178 2.35 -17.76 40.66
C ILE A 178 1.35 -18.05 41.77
N SER A 179 0.05 -17.78 41.54
CA SER A 179 -0.99 -18.05 42.55
C SER A 179 -1.18 -19.55 42.82
N ALA A 180 -1.13 -20.38 41.78
CA ALA A 180 -1.17 -21.84 41.91
C ALA A 180 0.04 -22.37 42.68
N LEU A 181 1.25 -21.84 42.40
CA LEU A 181 2.47 -22.21 43.11
C LEU A 181 2.40 -21.83 44.60
N LEU A 182 1.95 -20.61 44.91
CA LEU A 182 1.81 -20.14 46.29
C LEU A 182 0.82 -21.01 47.08
N MET A 183 -0.33 -21.33 46.48
CA MET A 183 -1.32 -22.24 47.10
C MET A 183 -0.77 -23.67 47.27
N GLY A 184 0.00 -24.17 46.30
CA GLY A 184 0.66 -25.47 46.40
C GLY A 184 1.67 -25.53 47.54
N LEU A 185 2.50 -24.48 47.69
CA LEU A 185 3.45 -24.38 48.79
C LEU A 185 2.76 -24.30 50.15
N LEU A 186 1.69 -23.49 50.27
CA LEU A 186 0.91 -23.39 51.51
C LEU A 186 0.31 -24.73 51.97
N LYS A 187 -0.06 -25.61 51.03
CA LYS A 187 -0.54 -26.97 51.36
C LYS A 187 0.58 -27.94 51.77
N LEU A 188 1.83 -27.67 51.41
CA LEU A 188 2.97 -28.49 51.80
C LEU A 188 3.48 -28.16 53.20
N PHE A 189 3.21 -26.95 53.71
CA PHE A 189 3.48 -26.62 55.10
C PHE A 189 2.49 -27.34 56.03
N PRO A 190 2.96 -28.08 57.04
CA PRO A 190 2.08 -28.77 57.98
C PRO A 190 1.18 -27.76 58.69
N GLU A 191 -0.09 -28.10 58.86
CA GLU A 191 -1.12 -27.21 59.44
C GLU A 191 -0.77 -26.69 60.85
N GLU A 192 0.18 -27.35 61.52
CA GLU A 192 0.70 -26.99 62.84
C GLU A 192 1.50 -25.67 62.80
N GLU A 193 2.42 -25.50 61.85
CA GLU A 193 3.21 -24.26 61.71
C GLU A 193 2.35 -23.08 61.21
N LEU A 194 1.33 -23.36 60.39
CA LEU A 194 0.36 -22.34 59.97
C LEU A 194 -0.49 -21.84 61.14
N ARG A 195 -0.91 -22.72 62.05
CA ARG A 195 -1.63 -22.33 63.27
C ARG A 195 -0.73 -21.53 64.22
N GLU A 196 0.54 -21.88 64.32
CA GLU A 196 1.51 -21.13 65.13
C GLU A 196 1.81 -19.76 64.52
N SER A 197 2.05 -19.68 63.21
CA SER A 197 2.27 -18.42 62.52
C SER A 197 1.04 -17.51 62.58
N GLN A 198 -0.17 -18.07 62.51
CA GLN A 198 -1.42 -17.32 62.73
C GLN A 198 -1.57 -16.81 64.17
N LYS A 199 -1.15 -17.58 65.18
CA LYS A 199 -1.14 -17.13 66.58
C LYS A 199 -0.13 -16.00 66.77
N VAL A 200 1.10 -16.15 66.27
CA VAL A 200 2.15 -15.11 66.32
C VAL A 200 1.70 -13.84 65.61
N THR A 201 1.01 -13.95 64.47
CA THR A 201 0.48 -12.79 63.74
C THR A 201 -0.63 -12.08 64.51
N ARG A 202 -1.52 -12.83 65.18
CA ARG A 202 -2.56 -12.27 66.06
C ARG A 202 -1.97 -11.57 67.28
N GLU A 203 -0.92 -12.14 67.87
CA GLU A 203 -0.21 -11.54 69.00
C GLU A 203 0.53 -10.27 68.56
N TRP A 204 1.16 -10.27 67.39
CA TRP A 204 1.78 -9.08 66.82
C TRP A 204 0.75 -7.97 66.56
N GLN A 205 -0.40 -8.29 65.95
CA GLN A 205 -1.50 -7.34 65.75
C GLN A 205 -2.04 -6.79 67.07
N LYS A 206 -2.24 -7.64 68.08
CA LYS A 206 -2.65 -7.21 69.42
C LYS A 206 -1.61 -6.28 70.06
N ASN A 207 -0.33 -6.63 69.97
CA ASN A 207 0.76 -5.80 70.47
C ASN A 207 0.85 -4.46 69.74
N LEU A 208 0.56 -4.42 68.44
CA LEU A 208 0.55 -3.18 67.65
C LEU A 208 -0.62 -2.28 68.03
N VAL A 209 -1.82 -2.85 68.19
CA VAL A 209 -3.01 -2.12 68.69
C VAL A 209 -2.77 -1.62 70.11
N GLN A 210 -2.15 -2.43 70.97
CA GLN A 210 -1.83 -2.04 72.34
C GLN A 210 -0.78 -0.93 72.38
N ARG A 211 0.26 -0.99 71.53
CA ARG A 211 1.26 0.09 71.38
C ARG A 211 0.64 1.38 70.83
N MET A 212 -0.29 1.28 69.89
CA MET A 212 -1.05 2.44 69.40
C MET A 212 -1.98 3.01 70.48
N SER A 213 -2.55 2.16 71.33
CA SER A 213 -3.36 2.59 72.48
C SER A 213 -2.53 3.25 73.59
N THR A 214 -1.31 2.78 73.85
CA THR A 214 -0.43 3.38 74.88
C THR A 214 0.23 4.68 74.43
N ASN A 215 0.42 4.88 73.12
CA ASN A 215 0.98 6.12 72.57
C ASN A 215 -0.06 7.24 72.39
N ASN A 216 -1.32 7.03 72.78
CA ASN A 216 -2.36 8.06 72.70
C ASN A 216 -3.06 8.29 74.05
N PRO A 217 -2.38 8.88 75.05
CA PRO A 217 -3.00 9.25 76.32
C PRO A 217 -4.07 10.37 76.18
N ASP A 218 -4.18 11.01 75.02
CA ASP A 218 -5.11 12.13 74.78
C ASP A 218 -6.54 11.71 74.38
N ALA A 219 -6.76 10.44 74.04
CA ALA A 219 -8.11 9.93 73.75
C ALA A 219 -8.95 9.72 75.03
N ALA A 220 -8.32 9.37 76.16
CA ALA A 220 -9.01 9.17 77.44
C ALA A 220 -9.50 10.50 78.07
N LYS A 221 -8.82 11.62 77.77
CA LYS A 221 -9.18 12.96 78.29
C LYS A 221 -10.29 13.65 77.51
N ARG A 222 -10.63 13.19 76.29
CA ARG A 222 -11.71 13.75 75.45
C ARG A 222 -13.10 13.20 75.74
N ARG A 223 -13.24 12.10 76.50
CA ARG A 223 -14.57 11.55 76.86
C ARG A 223 -15.25 12.26 78.04
N THR A 224 -14.55 13.09 78.80
CA THR A 224 -15.11 13.82 79.95
C THR A 224 -15.59 15.24 79.64
N ILE A 225 -15.38 15.77 78.42
CA ILE A 225 -15.76 17.14 78.02
C ILE A 225 -16.97 17.14 77.07
N THR A 226 -17.75 16.06 77.02
CA THR A 226 -19.08 16.05 76.39
C THR A 226 -20.11 15.58 77.42
N LYS A 227 -20.46 16.51 78.30
CA LYS A 227 -21.72 16.52 79.05
C LYS A 227 -22.31 17.91 78.93
#